data_AF-A0A4R4Y6S3-F1
#
_entry.id   AF-A0A4R4Y6S3-F1
#
_cell.length_a   1.000
_cell.length_b   1.000
_cell.length_c   1.000
_cell.angle_alpha   90.00
_cell.angle_beta   90.00
_cell.angle_gamma   90.00
#
_symmetry.space_group_name_H-M   'P 1'
#
loop_
_entity.id
_entity.type
_entity.pdbx_description
1 polymer ?
#
loop_
_entity_poly.entity_id
_entity_poly.type
_entity_poly.pdbx_seq_one_letter_code
_entity_poly.pdbx_strand_id
1 'polypeptide(L)'
;MNVTTLMEEDFSRPEMRASLDRSRQLRDAYLTAVDGVAPPAEFPVAALFHDALPRLLEEMWPRVGERYLTCVRDATITMGARHDHRVDELGFEEYLEIRRIDVLSEWVTILTEFALDLDMIDHNTPSRRRSQPQVLSTQSSIHRE
;
A
#
# COMPACT_ATOMS: atom_id res chain seq x y z
N MET A 1 3.01 11.53 3.82
CA MET A 1 3.87 10.47 3.27
C MET A 1 3.38 9.16 3.86
N ASN A 2 2.96 8.20 3.05
CA ASN A 2 2.44 6.90 3.52
C ASN A 2 3.62 5.92 3.70
N VAL A 3 3.51 4.93 4.58
CA VAL A 3 4.53 3.90 4.82
C VAL A 3 4.90 3.13 3.54
N THR A 4 3.99 3.03 2.57
CA THR A 4 4.25 2.46 1.24
C THR A 4 5.16 3.34 0.38
N THR A 5 5.13 4.66 0.56
CA THR A 5 6.08 5.58 -0.09
C THR A 5 7.48 5.41 0.51
N LEU A 6 7.57 5.20 1.82
CA LEU A 6 8.84 4.89 2.49
C LEU A 6 9.46 3.57 2.00
N MET A 7 8.64 2.59 1.63
CA MET A 7 9.11 1.33 1.03
C MET A 7 9.85 1.58 -0.29
N GLU A 8 9.30 2.40 -1.20
CA GLU A 8 9.96 2.77 -2.46
C GLU A 8 11.31 3.48 -2.20
N GLU A 9 11.32 4.43 -1.26
CA GLU A 9 12.55 5.15 -0.87
C GLU A 9 13.61 4.19 -0.32
N ASP A 10 13.21 3.18 0.46
CA ASP A 10 14.12 2.20 1.06
C ASP A 10 14.79 1.33 -0.01
N PHE A 11 14.03 0.87 -1.02
CA PHE A 11 14.62 0.18 -2.19
C PHE A 11 15.47 1.08 -3.08
N SER A 12 15.24 2.38 -3.05
CA SER A 12 15.97 3.37 -3.85
C SER A 12 17.32 3.78 -3.24
N ARG A 13 17.63 3.33 -2.02
CA ARG A 13 18.89 3.63 -1.32
C ARG A 13 20.11 3.11 -2.10
N PRO A 14 21.23 3.85 -2.15
CA PRO A 14 22.42 3.46 -2.93
C PRO A 14 22.91 2.05 -2.63
N GLU A 15 22.92 1.64 -1.36
CA GLU A 15 23.34 0.31 -0.92
C GLU A 15 22.40 -0.82 -1.34
N MET A 16 21.11 -0.53 -1.55
CA MET A 16 20.13 -1.49 -2.06
C MET A 16 20.26 -1.63 -3.58
N ARG A 17 20.48 -0.51 -4.27
CA ARG A 17 20.71 -0.49 -5.73
C ARG A 17 22.03 -1.13 -6.13
N ALA A 18 23.07 -0.96 -5.30
CA ALA A 18 24.40 -1.48 -5.55
C ALA A 18 24.55 -2.99 -5.28
N SER A 19 23.61 -3.62 -4.57
CA SER A 19 23.72 -5.03 -4.18
C SER A 19 22.38 -5.76 -4.31
N LEU A 20 22.28 -6.64 -5.31
CA LEU A 20 21.10 -7.48 -5.49
C LEU A 20 20.81 -8.37 -4.28
N ASP A 21 21.84 -8.88 -3.63
CA ASP A 21 21.65 -9.70 -2.43
C ASP A 21 21.04 -8.88 -1.29
N ARG A 22 21.47 -7.62 -1.12
CA ARG A 22 20.90 -6.73 -0.12
C ARG A 22 19.48 -6.29 -0.47
N SER A 23 19.20 -6.04 -1.75
CA SER A 23 17.85 -5.77 -2.26
C SER A 23 16.91 -6.97 -2.03
N ARG A 24 17.39 -8.20 -2.23
CA ARG A 24 16.64 -9.44 -1.95
C ARG A 24 16.37 -9.62 -0.45
N GLN A 25 17.35 -9.34 0.41
CA GLN A 25 17.14 -9.37 1.87
C GLN A 25 16.08 -8.34 2.29
N LEU A 26 16.12 -7.13 1.72
CA LEU A 26 15.12 -6.11 1.97
C LEU A 26 13.72 -6.54 1.50
N ARG A 27 13.62 -7.13 0.31
CA ARG A 27 12.39 -7.76 -0.20
C ARG A 27 11.84 -8.79 0.76
N ASP A 28 12.68 -9.71 1.22
CA ASP A 28 12.25 -10.78 2.11
C ASP A 28 11.80 -10.23 3.46
N ALA A 29 12.40 -9.14 3.94
CA ALA A 29 11.96 -8.43 5.14
C ALA A 29 10.57 -7.80 4.96
N TYR A 30 10.30 -7.12 3.84
CA TYR A 30 8.97 -6.58 3.55
C TYR A 30 7.91 -7.68 3.36
N LEU A 31 8.23 -8.78 2.68
CA LEU A 31 7.31 -9.91 2.53
C LEU A 31 6.98 -10.55 3.89
N THR A 32 7.99 -10.69 4.76
CA THR A 32 7.80 -11.15 6.15
C THR A 32 6.86 -10.22 6.91
N ALA A 33 7.03 -8.90 6.76
CA ALA A 33 6.15 -7.90 7.36
C ALA A 33 4.71 -7.98 6.83
N VAL A 34 4.53 -8.21 5.52
CA VAL A 34 3.21 -8.40 4.89
C VAL A 34 2.54 -9.68 5.41
N ASP A 35 3.29 -10.72 5.74
CA ASP A 35 2.79 -11.94 6.38
C ASP A 35 2.44 -11.76 7.86
N GLY A 36 2.60 -10.54 8.41
CA GLY A 36 2.32 -10.23 9.81
C GLY A 36 3.39 -10.75 10.77
N VAL A 37 4.59 -11.04 10.26
CA VAL A 37 5.74 -11.46 11.05
C VAL A 37 6.70 -10.28 11.18
N ALA A 38 7.22 -10.06 12.39
CA ALA A 38 8.17 -8.99 12.64
C ALA A 38 9.46 -9.22 11.81
N PRO A 39 9.87 -8.27 10.95
CA PRO A 39 11.08 -8.40 10.14
C PRO A 39 12.35 -8.19 10.99
N PRO A 40 13.54 -8.54 10.44
CA PRO A 40 14.81 -8.28 11.11
C PRO A 40 15.01 -6.78 11.43
N ALA A 41 15.56 -6.50 12.63
CA ALA A 41 15.76 -5.13 13.13
C ALA A 41 16.69 -4.25 12.27
N GLU A 42 17.50 -4.86 11.40
CA GLU A 42 18.34 -4.16 10.43
C GLU A 42 17.54 -3.46 9.30
N PHE A 43 16.24 -3.79 9.16
CA PHE A 43 15.32 -3.19 8.19
C PHE A 43 14.24 -2.36 8.93
N PRO A 44 14.57 -1.17 9.46
CA PRO A 44 13.68 -0.40 10.32
C PRO A 44 12.41 0.09 9.62
N VAL A 45 12.47 0.33 8.31
CA VAL A 45 11.28 0.75 7.53
C VAL A 45 10.34 -0.44 7.31
N ALA A 46 10.86 -1.64 7.09
CA ALA A 46 10.04 -2.86 7.06
C ALA A 46 9.37 -3.12 8.43
N ALA A 47 10.06 -2.86 9.54
CA ALA A 47 9.48 -2.96 10.88
C ALA A 47 8.35 -1.92 11.09
N LEU A 48 8.57 -0.68 10.67
CA LEU A 48 7.52 0.35 10.66
C LEU A 48 6.33 -0.06 9.78
N PHE A 49 6.58 -0.69 8.64
CA PHE A 49 5.55 -1.22 7.75
C PHE A 49 4.72 -2.31 8.43
N HIS A 50 5.37 -3.28 9.08
CA HIS A 50 4.72 -4.30 9.90
C HIS A 50 3.79 -3.68 10.95
N ASP A 51 4.25 -2.65 11.66
CA ASP A 51 3.47 -2.03 12.74
C ASP A 51 2.30 -1.19 12.23
N ALA A 52 2.43 -0.58 11.06
CA ALA A 52 1.41 0.28 10.45
C ALA A 52 0.34 -0.50 9.70
N LEU A 53 0.69 -1.65 9.11
CA LEU A 53 -0.16 -2.41 8.20
C LEU A 53 -1.50 -2.84 8.84
N PRO A 54 -1.55 -3.39 10.08
CA PRO A 54 -2.82 -3.78 10.70
C PRO A 54 -3.81 -2.61 10.82
N ARG A 55 -3.33 -1.43 11.24
CA ARG A 55 -4.17 -0.24 11.38
C ARG A 55 -4.72 0.23 10.05
N LEU A 56 -3.90 0.17 9.00
CA LEU A 56 -4.34 0.52 7.65
C LEU A 56 -5.43 -0.45 7.15
N LEU A 57 -5.27 -1.75 7.40
CA LEU A 57 -6.23 -2.77 6.99
C LEU A 57 -7.55 -2.70 7.77
N GLU A 58 -7.53 -2.32 9.05
CA GLU A 58 -8.75 -2.10 9.87
C GLU A 58 -9.67 -1.01 9.30
N GLU A 59 -9.08 -0.01 8.63
CA GLU A 59 -9.82 1.06 8.00
C GLU A 59 -10.41 0.63 6.64
N MET A 60 -9.79 -0.33 5.96
CA MET A 60 -10.21 -0.83 4.65
C MET A 60 -11.34 -1.86 4.74
N TRP A 61 -12.14 -1.97 3.67
CA TRP A 61 -13.01 -3.14 3.50
C TRP A 61 -12.17 -4.39 3.28
N PRO A 62 -12.60 -5.58 3.76
CA PRO A 62 -11.80 -6.80 3.67
C PRO A 62 -11.25 -7.09 2.26
N ARG A 63 -12.10 -6.97 1.24
CA ARG A 63 -11.71 -7.18 -0.17
C ARG A 63 -10.72 -6.14 -0.70
N VAL A 64 -10.87 -4.88 -0.28
CA VAL A 64 -9.93 -3.80 -0.63
C VAL A 64 -8.58 -4.05 0.06
N GLY A 65 -8.61 -4.50 1.32
CA GLY A 65 -7.42 -4.91 2.06
C GLY A 65 -6.69 -6.09 1.41
N GLU A 66 -7.41 -7.11 0.94
CA GLU A 66 -6.81 -8.24 0.21
C GLU A 66 -6.13 -7.78 -1.08
N ARG A 67 -6.81 -6.95 -1.89
CA ARG A 67 -6.22 -6.36 -3.11
C ARG A 67 -5.00 -5.51 -2.79
N TYR A 68 -5.07 -4.72 -1.73
CA TYR A 68 -3.98 -3.90 -1.25
C TYR A 68 -2.75 -4.76 -0.90
N LEU A 69 -2.94 -5.85 -0.16
CA LEU A 69 -1.86 -6.77 0.20
C LEU A 69 -1.23 -7.43 -1.02
N THR A 70 -2.04 -7.89 -1.97
CA THR A 70 -1.54 -8.44 -3.24
C THR A 70 -0.70 -7.40 -3.99
N CYS A 71 -1.20 -6.18 -4.14
CA CYS A 71 -0.49 -5.09 -4.79
C CYS A 71 0.86 -4.78 -4.11
N VAL A 72 0.89 -4.74 -2.77
CA VAL A 72 2.14 -4.52 -2.03
C VAL A 72 3.12 -5.68 -2.22
N ARG A 73 2.66 -6.94 -2.22
CA ARG A 73 3.53 -8.11 -2.48
C ARG A 73 4.16 -8.02 -3.86
N ASP A 74 3.35 -7.75 -4.87
CA ASP A 74 3.82 -7.67 -6.25
C ASP A 74 4.85 -6.54 -6.42
N ALA A 75 4.55 -5.35 -5.87
CA ALA A 75 5.49 -4.23 -5.86
C ALA A 75 6.81 -4.59 -5.14
N THR A 76 6.72 -5.25 -3.98
CA THR A 76 7.90 -5.69 -3.20
C THR A 76 8.75 -6.67 -3.99
N ILE A 77 8.13 -7.67 -4.62
CA ILE A 77 8.82 -8.66 -5.47
C ILE A 77 9.52 -7.96 -6.63
N THR A 78 8.82 -7.07 -7.33
CA THR A 78 9.39 -6.35 -8.47
C THR A 78 10.56 -5.47 -8.05
N MET A 79 10.44 -4.69 -6.97
CA MET A 79 11.52 -3.83 -6.48
C MET A 79 12.73 -4.65 -6.00
N GLY A 80 12.50 -5.76 -5.30
CA GLY A 80 13.54 -6.67 -4.84
C GLY A 80 14.28 -7.44 -5.95
N ALA A 81 13.67 -7.52 -7.14
CA ALA A 81 14.29 -8.11 -8.32
C ALA A 81 15.15 -7.09 -9.11
N ARG A 82 15.13 -5.81 -8.74
CA ARG A 82 15.88 -4.78 -9.46
C ARG A 82 17.34 -4.84 -9.09
N HIS A 83 18.16 -5.24 -10.06
CA HIS A 83 19.48 -4.65 -10.16
C HIS A 83 19.31 -3.31 -10.86
N ASP A 84 19.95 -2.27 -10.32
CA ASP A 84 20.00 -0.91 -10.87
C ASP A 84 19.76 -0.94 -12.38
N HIS A 85 18.55 -0.56 -12.81
CA HIS A 85 18.20 -0.69 -14.21
C HIS A 85 19.19 0.18 -14.97
N ARG A 86 20.10 -0.48 -15.68
CA ARG A 86 20.75 0.10 -16.82
C ARG A 86 19.62 0.33 -17.82
N VAL A 87 18.87 1.41 -17.63
CA VAL A 87 17.74 1.78 -18.48
C VAL A 87 18.23 1.95 -19.93
N ASP A 88 19.52 2.25 -20.08
CA ASP A 88 20.29 2.21 -21.32
C ASP A 88 20.38 0.82 -21.99
N GLU A 89 20.07 -0.26 -21.27
CA GLU A 89 20.15 -1.65 -21.75
C GLU A 89 18.79 -2.36 -21.88
N LEU A 90 17.71 -1.75 -21.39
CA LEU A 90 16.37 -2.36 -21.46
C LEU A 90 15.73 -2.14 -22.84
N GLY A 91 15.09 -3.19 -23.37
CA GLY A 91 14.16 -3.04 -24.48
C GLY A 91 12.90 -2.27 -24.06
N PHE A 92 12.16 -1.71 -25.02
CA PHE A 92 10.94 -0.93 -24.74
C PHE A 92 9.87 -1.73 -23.99
N GLU A 93 9.65 -3.01 -24.36
CA GLU A 93 8.68 -3.87 -23.69
C GLU A 93 9.11 -4.21 -22.25
N GLU A 94 10.38 -4.53 -22.03
CA GLU A 94 10.92 -4.80 -20.68
C GLU A 94 10.83 -3.55 -19.79
N TYR A 95 11.13 -2.38 -20.36
CA TYR A 95 10.93 -1.10 -19.67
C TYR A 95 9.46 -0.89 -19.28
N LEU A 96 8.51 -1.15 -20.18
CA LEU A 96 7.09 -1.00 -19.90
C LEU A 96 6.60 -2.00 -18.84
N GLU A 97 7.03 -3.26 -18.89
CA GLU A 97 6.67 -4.27 -17.90
C GLU A 97 7.15 -3.87 -16.51
N ILE A 98 8.42 -3.45 -16.39
CA ILE A 98 8.97 -2.92 -15.16
C ILE A 98 8.14 -1.73 -14.69
N ARG A 99 7.96 -0.72 -15.55
CA ARG A 99 7.38 0.56 -15.14
C ARG A 99 5.87 0.52 -14.87
N ARG A 100 5.15 -0.48 -15.39
CA ARG A 100 3.73 -0.71 -15.05
C ARG A 100 3.53 -1.08 -13.58
N ILE A 101 4.40 -1.93 -13.04
CA ILE A 101 4.34 -2.38 -11.65
C ILE A 101 5.06 -1.39 -10.73
N ASP A 102 6.11 -0.74 -11.24
CA ASP A 102 6.96 0.18 -10.50
C ASP A 102 6.25 1.46 -10.01
N VAL A 103 5.22 1.93 -10.71
CA VAL A 103 4.63 3.25 -10.41
C VAL A 103 3.64 3.20 -9.24
N LEU A 104 3.47 2.05 -8.56
CA LEU A 104 2.44 1.89 -7.52
C LEU A 104 1.05 2.34 -8.04
N SER A 105 0.82 2.31 -9.36
CA SER A 105 -0.40 2.85 -9.99
C SER A 105 -1.64 2.10 -9.51
N GLU A 106 -1.51 0.79 -9.34
CA GLU A 106 -2.56 -0.05 -8.78
C GLU A 106 -2.82 0.28 -7.31
N TRP A 107 -1.77 0.56 -6.53
CA TRP A 107 -1.89 1.03 -5.15
C TRP A 107 -2.61 2.38 -5.06
N VAL A 108 -2.26 3.36 -5.90
CA VAL A 108 -2.97 4.65 -5.99
C VAL A 108 -4.44 4.45 -6.37
N THR A 109 -4.72 3.51 -7.27
CA THR A 109 -6.09 3.18 -7.68
C THR A 109 -6.89 2.61 -6.51
N ILE A 110 -6.34 1.62 -5.79
CA ILE A 110 -6.96 1.01 -4.61
C ILE A 110 -7.21 2.07 -3.52
N LEU A 111 -6.24 2.94 -3.25
CA LEU A 111 -6.39 4.02 -2.26
C LEU A 111 -7.41 5.07 -2.68
N THR A 112 -7.52 5.35 -3.99
CA THR A 112 -8.53 6.27 -4.52
C THR A 112 -9.93 5.69 -4.38
N GLU A 113 -10.12 4.41 -4.74
CA GLU A 113 -11.35 3.66 -4.51
C GLU A 113 -11.74 3.68 -3.03
N PHE A 114 -10.79 3.37 -2.15
CA PHE A 114 -10.97 3.42 -0.71
C PHE A 114 -11.37 4.81 -0.20
N ALA A 115 -10.66 5.87 -0.62
CA ALA A 115 -10.93 7.24 -0.22
C ALA A 115 -12.31 7.75 -0.69
N LEU A 116 -12.81 7.22 -1.80
CA LEU A 116 -14.12 7.55 -2.36
C LEU A 116 -15.26 6.67 -1.82
N ASP A 117 -14.96 5.67 -0.96
CA ASP A 117 -15.93 4.69 -0.45
C ASP A 117 -16.62 3.92 -1.60
N LEU A 118 -15.82 3.49 -2.60
CA LEU A 118 -16.26 2.79 -3.81
C LEU A 118 -15.40 1.54 -4.05
N ASP A 119 -15.96 0.48 -4.62
CA ASP A 119 -15.22 -0.65 -5.19
C ASP A 119 -15.58 -0.75 -6.68
N MET A 120 -14.62 -0.47 -7.56
CA MET A 120 -14.86 -0.45 -9.01
C MET A 120 -14.96 -1.85 -9.62
N ILE A 121 -14.48 -2.89 -8.92
CA ILE A 121 -14.56 -4.28 -9.38
C ILE A 121 -15.96 -4.87 -9.05
N ASP A 122 -16.65 -4.29 -8.06
CA ASP A 122 -17.97 -4.74 -7.66
C ASP A 122 -18.89 -3.56 -7.32
N HIS A 123 -19.70 -3.18 -8.31
CA HIS A 123 -20.65 -2.07 -8.23
C HIS A 123 -21.74 -2.26 -7.16
N ASN A 124 -21.82 -3.43 -6.52
CA ASN A 124 -22.82 -3.75 -5.50
C ASN A 124 -22.31 -3.62 -4.06
N THR A 125 -21.07 -3.18 -3.82
CA THR A 125 -20.53 -3.01 -2.47
C THR A 125 -21.23 -1.84 -1.75
N PRO A 126 -21.93 -2.06 -0.62
CA PRO A 126 -22.61 -0.98 0.08
C PRO A 126 -21.60 -0.02 0.73
N SER A 127 -21.69 1.27 0.39
CA SER A 127 -20.93 2.37 0.99
C SER A 127 -21.01 2.36 2.53
N ARG A 128 -19.89 2.55 3.24
CA ARG A 128 -19.83 2.59 4.72
C ARG A 128 -20.60 3.78 5.30
N ARG A 129 -21.02 4.75 4.47
CA ARG A 129 -21.85 5.92 4.86
C ARG A 129 -23.19 5.64 5.55
N ARG A 130 -23.68 4.40 5.65
CA ARG A 130 -24.94 4.10 6.37
C ARG A 130 -24.82 3.96 7.89
N SER A 131 -23.63 4.10 8.46
CA SER A 131 -23.42 3.98 9.92
C SER A 131 -22.94 5.29 10.57
N GLN A 132 -23.54 6.44 10.21
CA GLN A 132 -23.51 7.58 11.12
C GLN A 132 -24.56 7.37 12.22
N PRO A 133 -24.23 7.54 13.52
CA PRO A 133 -25.26 7.65 14.54
C PRO A 133 -26.15 8.83 14.17
N GLN A 134 -27.47 8.61 14.14
CA GLN A 134 -28.43 9.69 14.02
C GLN A 134 -28.13 10.71 15.13
N VAL A 135 -27.64 11.89 14.74
CA VAL A 135 -27.62 13.05 15.62
C VAL A 135 -29.08 13.35 15.91
N LEU A 136 -29.53 12.95 17.11
CA LEU A 136 -30.84 13.26 17.66
C LEU A 136 -31.10 14.75 17.49
N SER A 137 -32.03 15.11 16.61
CA SER A 137 -32.50 16.48 16.49
C SER A 137 -33.24 16.82 17.79
N THR A 138 -32.57 17.56 18.67
CA THR A 138 -33.26 18.22 19.78
C THR A 138 -34.03 19.40 19.18
N GLN A 139 -35.32 19.21 18.94
CA GLN A 139 -36.25 20.30 18.68
C GLN A 139 -36.22 21.24 19.90
N SER A 140 -35.62 22.41 19.74
CA SER A 140 -35.81 23.52 20.68
C SER A 140 -37.18 24.13 20.45
N SER A 141 -38.16 23.71 21.25
CA SER A 141 -39.41 24.44 21.42
C SER A 141 -39.15 25.69 22.25
N ILE A 142 -38.90 26.82 21.56
CA ILE A 142 -39.05 28.15 22.16
C ILE A 142 -40.32 28.74 21.54
N HIS A 143 -41.44 28.59 22.24
CA HIS A 143 -42.58 29.48 22.04
C HIS A 143 -42.61 30.52 23.15
N ARG A 144 -42.58 31.76 22.66
CA ARG A 144 -42.69 33.04 23.35
C ARG A 144 -44.00 33.11 24.14
N GLU A 145 -43.91 33.65 25.35
CA GLU A 145 -45.00 34.45 25.94
C GLU A 145 -45.01 35.86 25.34
#